data_AF-A0A484MZU0-F1
#
_entry.id   AF-A0A484MZU0-F1
#
_cell.length_a   1.000
_cell.length_b   1.000
_cell.length_c   1.000
_cell.angle_alpha   90.00
_cell.angle_beta   90.00
_cell.angle_gamma   90.00
#
_symmetry.space_group_name_H-M   'P 1'
#
loop_
_entity.id
_entity.type
_entity.pdbx_description
1 polymer ?
#
loop_
_entity_poly.entity_id
_entity_poly.type
_entity_poly.pdbx_seq_one_letter_code
_entity_poly.pdbx_strand_id
1 'polypeptide(L)'
;MHQMKLNVIELFLDCLTEPNEKLVEFGVGGICNCCADPTNAALVTQNDGIPLVIQCLSSPVRNTVNYGLGALYYLCNASNKEEILKPEVLDVIRRYAAAKEVSVSFSNLAQAFLDKHVSEPNQGNN
;
A
#
# COMPACT_ATOMS: atom_id res chain seq x y z
N MET A 1 -24.43 -15.62 18.02
CA MET A 1 -23.15 -16.35 17.94
C MET A 1 -22.15 -15.43 17.25
N HIS A 2 -21.33 -14.71 18.03
CA HIS A 2 -20.30 -13.81 17.50
C HIS A 2 -19.04 -14.67 17.32
N GLN A 3 -18.71 -15.06 16.08
CA GLN A 3 -17.42 -15.71 15.82
C GLN A 3 -16.35 -14.61 15.93
N MET A 4 -15.70 -14.49 17.09
CA MET A 4 -14.41 -13.79 17.16
C MET A 4 -13.34 -14.69 16.55
N LYS A 5 -13.33 -14.80 15.22
CA LYS A 5 -12.12 -15.14 14.48
C LYS A 5 -11.44 -13.82 14.19
N LEU A 6 -10.62 -13.33 15.12
CA LEU A 6 -9.74 -12.20 14.82
C LEU A 6 -8.81 -12.65 13.69
N ASN A 7 -9.07 -12.14 12.49
CA ASN A 7 -8.15 -12.27 11.40
C ASN A 7 -6.97 -11.33 11.69
N VAL A 8 -5.74 -11.83 11.58
CA VAL A 8 -4.54 -10.99 11.77
C VAL A 8 -4.57 -9.74 10.88
N ILE A 9 -5.24 -9.82 9.72
CA ILE A 9 -5.47 -8.68 8.84
C ILE A 9 -6.36 -7.61 9.48
N GLU A 10 -7.46 -7.99 10.13
CA GLU A 10 -8.33 -7.03 10.83
C GLU A 10 -7.58 -6.33 11.96
N LEU A 11 -6.77 -7.07 12.73
CA LEU A 11 -5.91 -6.50 13.77
C LEU A 11 -4.95 -5.44 13.21
N PHE A 12 -4.33 -5.71 12.05
CA PHE A 12 -3.45 -4.74 11.42
C PHE A 12 -4.20 -3.51 10.90
N LEU A 13 -5.42 -3.68 10.41
CA LEU A 13 -6.26 -2.57 9.97
C LEU A 13 -6.71 -1.70 11.14
N ASP A 14 -7.10 -2.29 12.27
CA ASP A 14 -7.42 -1.56 13.50
C ASP A 14 -6.23 -0.69 13.92
N CYS A 15 -5.02 -1.24 13.86
CA CYS A 15 -3.78 -0.53 14.17
C CYS A 15 -3.53 0.71 13.28
N LEU A 16 -4.06 0.77 12.04
CA LEU A 16 -3.92 1.94 11.16
C LEU A 16 -4.80 3.12 11.59
N THR A 17 -5.83 2.86 12.39
CA THR A 17 -6.77 3.88 12.88
C THR A 17 -6.37 4.46 14.23
N GLU A 18 -5.39 3.83 14.89
CA GLU A 18 -4.90 4.25 16.19
C GLU A 18 -4.10 5.57 16.10
N PRO A 19 -4.18 6.44 17.12
CA PRO A 19 -3.41 7.68 17.16
C PRO A 19 -1.90 7.43 17.37
N ASN A 20 -1.51 6.22 17.79
CA ASN A 20 -0.14 5.89 18.08
C ASN A 20 0.62 5.51 16.80
N GLU A 21 1.55 6.37 16.39
CA GLU A 21 2.39 6.18 15.21
C GLU A 21 3.10 4.82 15.15
N LYS A 22 3.50 4.24 16.30
CA LYS A 22 4.13 2.91 16.34
C LYS A 22 3.14 1.79 16.01
N LEU A 23 1.89 1.94 16.42
CA LEU A 23 0.84 0.99 16.06
C LEU A 23 0.50 1.09 14.58
N VAL A 24 0.42 2.32 14.05
CA VAL A 24 0.22 2.53 12.61
C VAL A 24 1.36 1.92 11.80
N GLU A 25 2.62 2.20 12.16
CA GLU A 25 3.81 1.60 11.52
C GLU A 25 3.76 0.06 11.59
N PHE A 26 3.43 -0.51 12.75
CA PHE A 26 3.29 -1.94 12.93
C PHE A 26 2.19 -2.54 12.05
N GLY A 27 1.01 -1.91 12.01
CA GLY A 27 -0.14 -2.36 11.22
C GLY A 27 0.18 -2.38 9.73
N VAL A 28 0.72 -1.27 9.18
CA VAL A 28 1.02 -1.20 7.75
C VAL A 28 2.20 -2.10 7.38
N GLY A 29 3.17 -2.28 8.28
CA GLY A 29 4.27 -3.24 8.11
C GLY A 29 3.77 -4.68 8.04
N GLY A 30 2.83 -5.03 8.92
CA GLY A 30 2.14 -6.32 8.90
C GLY A 30 1.40 -6.56 7.59
N ILE A 31 0.59 -5.58 7.16
CA ILE A 31 -0.13 -5.62 5.88
C ILE A 31 0.84 -5.79 4.70
N CYS A 32 1.89 -4.98 4.63
CA CYS A 32 2.90 -5.04 3.57
C CYS A 32 3.51 -6.44 3.46
N ASN A 33 3.87 -7.06 4.59
CA ASN A 33 4.48 -8.39 4.61
C ASN A 33 3.48 -9.50 4.25
N CYS A 34 2.22 -9.38 4.67
CA CYS A 34 1.20 -10.40 4.44
C CYS A 34 0.60 -10.36 3.04
N CYS A 35 0.49 -9.18 2.41
CA CYS A 35 -0.18 -9.02 1.11
C CYS A 35 0.59 -9.59 -0.09
N ALA A 36 1.82 -10.07 0.11
CA ALA A 36 2.48 -10.92 -0.89
C ALA A 36 1.66 -12.20 -1.19
N ASP A 37 0.85 -12.68 -0.24
CA ASP A 37 -0.19 -13.68 -0.47
C ASP A 37 -1.49 -13.02 -0.97
N PRO A 38 -1.99 -13.39 -2.18
CA PRO A 38 -3.23 -12.84 -2.72
C PRO A 38 -4.46 -13.02 -1.83
N THR A 39 -4.50 -14.07 -1.00
CA THR A 39 -5.59 -14.32 -0.04
C THR A 39 -5.65 -13.21 1.00
N ASN A 40 -4.49 -12.80 1.52
CA ASN A 40 -4.40 -11.72 2.49
C ASN A 40 -4.69 -10.35 1.83
N ALA A 41 -4.22 -10.14 0.60
CA ALA A 41 -4.54 -8.94 -0.16
C ALA A 41 -6.06 -8.79 -0.41
N ALA A 42 -6.74 -9.90 -0.70
CA ALA A 42 -8.19 -9.93 -0.83
C ALA A 42 -8.90 -9.57 0.49
N LEU A 43 -8.41 -10.08 1.62
CA LEU A 43 -8.96 -9.76 2.94
C LEU A 43 -8.79 -8.28 3.29
N VAL A 44 -7.64 -7.66 2.98
CA VAL A 44 -7.45 -6.21 3.16
C VAL A 44 -8.46 -5.43 2.32
N THR A 45 -8.67 -5.83 1.07
CA THR A 45 -9.64 -5.17 0.16
C THR A 45 -11.08 -5.33 0.67
N GLN A 46 -11.45 -6.51 1.17
CA GLN A 46 -12.80 -6.80 1.69
C GLN A 46 -13.14 -6.03 2.97
N ASN A 47 -12.13 -5.59 3.72
CA ASN A 47 -12.28 -4.86 4.98
C ASN A 47 -11.96 -3.36 4.82
N ASP A 48 -12.18 -2.80 3.62
CA ASP A 48 -11.97 -1.38 3.31
C ASP A 48 -10.58 -0.85 3.71
N GLY A 49 -9.55 -1.70 3.62
CA GLY A 49 -8.21 -1.37 4.07
C GLY A 49 -7.40 -0.51 3.10
N ILE A 50 -7.81 -0.42 1.83
CA ILE A 50 -7.09 0.34 0.80
C ILE A 50 -7.00 1.84 1.15
N PRO A 51 -8.10 2.54 1.51
CA PRO A 51 -8.04 3.92 1.98
C PRO A 51 -7.07 4.13 3.15
N LEU A 52 -7.03 3.20 4.10
CA LEU A 52 -6.14 3.28 5.27
C LEU A 52 -4.67 3.16 4.87
N VAL A 53 -4.35 2.28 3.94
CA VAL A 53 -2.99 2.13 3.39
C VAL A 53 -2.60 3.36 2.56
N ILE A 54 -3.52 3.95 1.79
CA ILE A 54 -3.27 5.20 1.04
C ILE A 54 -2.98 6.35 2.01
N GLN A 55 -3.73 6.46 3.11
CA GLN A 55 -3.50 7.48 4.13
C GLN A 55 -2.09 7.39 4.74
N CYS A 56 -1.54 6.19 4.87
CA CYS A 56 -0.18 5.96 5.37
C CYS A 56 0.90 6.65 4.51
N LEU A 57 0.63 6.93 3.23
CA LEU A 57 1.55 7.67 2.38
C LEU A 57 1.78 9.12 2.84
N SER A 58 0.84 9.70 3.60
CA SER A 58 1.00 11.07 4.14
C SER A 58 1.64 11.09 5.53
N SER A 59 2.07 9.95 6.06
CA SER A 59 2.61 9.85 7.41
C SER A 59 3.95 10.59 7.55
N PRO A 60 4.21 11.26 8.69
CA PRO A 60 5.54 11.80 8.99
C PRO A 60 6.57 10.70 9.28
N VAL A 61 6.11 9.49 9.60
CA VAL A 61 6.97 8.34 9.90
C VAL A 61 7.41 7.68 8.59
N ARG A 62 8.72 7.75 8.32
CA ARG A 62 9.30 7.25 7.06
C ARG A 62 8.99 5.77 6.81
N ASN A 63 9.02 4.94 7.84
CA ASN A 63 8.74 3.51 7.70
C ASN A 63 7.29 3.26 7.32
N THR A 64 6.33 3.98 7.91
CA THR A 64 4.92 3.91 7.53
C THR A 64 4.71 4.20 6.05
N VAL A 65 5.39 5.22 5.51
CA VAL A 65 5.33 5.54 4.07
C VAL A 65 5.95 4.42 3.22
N ASN A 66 7.12 3.89 3.61
CA ASN A 66 7.77 2.77 2.91
C ASN A 66 6.85 1.54 2.84
N TYR A 67 6.27 1.15 3.98
CA TYR A 67 5.37 0.00 4.06
C TYR A 67 4.06 0.28 3.31
N GLY A 68 3.54 1.51 3.32
CA GLY A 68 2.37 1.89 2.53
C GLY A 68 2.62 1.72 1.02
N LEU A 69 3.75 2.22 0.51
CA LEU A 69 4.14 2.02 -0.89
C LEU A 69 4.30 0.53 -1.25
N GLY A 70 4.97 -0.23 -0.38
CA GLY A 70 5.15 -1.67 -0.56
C GLY A 70 3.83 -2.45 -0.51
N ALA A 71 2.93 -2.11 0.40
CA ALA A 71 1.61 -2.72 0.48
C ALA A 71 0.78 -2.46 -0.79
N LEU A 72 0.75 -1.21 -1.29
CA LEU A 72 0.05 -0.87 -2.53
C LEU A 72 0.58 -1.64 -3.75
N TYR A 73 1.88 -1.91 -3.80
CA TYR A 73 2.49 -2.73 -4.87
C TYR A 73 1.89 -4.15 -4.94
N TYR A 74 1.53 -4.73 -3.79
CA TYR A 74 0.90 -6.04 -3.72
C TYR A 74 -0.63 -5.98 -3.81
N LEU A 75 -1.25 -4.96 -3.21
CA LEU A 75 -2.70 -4.82 -3.16
C LEU A 75 -3.31 -4.49 -4.52
N CYS A 76 -2.63 -3.69 -5.34
CA CYS A 76 -3.15 -3.27 -6.64
C CYS A 76 -3.35 -4.46 -7.58
N ASN A 77 -4.60 -4.66 -7.99
CA ASN A 77 -5.02 -5.72 -8.90
C ASN A 77 -6.26 -5.26 -9.70
N ALA A 78 -6.74 -6.10 -10.61
CA ALA A 78 -7.84 -5.75 -11.52
C ALA A 78 -9.14 -5.31 -10.81
N SER A 79 -9.41 -5.82 -9.60
CA SER A 79 -10.64 -5.54 -8.84
C SER A 79 -10.61 -4.22 -8.08
N ASN A 80 -9.43 -3.69 -7.75
CA ASN A 80 -9.27 -2.47 -6.94
C ASN A 80 -8.41 -1.39 -7.59
N LYS A 81 -7.97 -1.60 -8.84
CA LYS A 81 -7.15 -0.65 -9.60
C LYS A 81 -7.79 0.74 -9.70
N GLU A 82 -9.11 0.83 -9.82
CA GLU A 82 -9.81 2.13 -9.98
C GLU A 82 -9.72 2.98 -8.73
N GLU A 83 -9.55 2.35 -7.57
CA GLU A 83 -9.36 3.03 -6.30
C GLU A 83 -7.89 3.40 -6.06
N ILE A 84 -6.97 2.47 -6.33
CA ILE A 84 -5.54 2.66 -6.06
C ILE A 84 -4.87 3.56 -7.13
N LEU A 85 -5.36 3.54 -8.37
CA LEU A 85 -4.80 4.33 -9.48
C LEU A 85 -5.55 5.66 -9.69
N LYS A 86 -6.25 6.16 -8.67
CA LYS A 86 -6.84 7.50 -8.72
C LYS A 86 -5.76 8.55 -8.96
N PRO A 87 -6.04 9.63 -9.71
CA PRO A 87 -5.05 10.65 -10.05
C PRO A 87 -4.30 11.20 -8.83
N GLU A 88 -5.01 11.47 -7.73
CA GLU A 88 -4.43 11.99 -6.50
C GLU A 88 -3.43 11.02 -5.84
N VAL A 89 -3.68 9.71 -5.91
CA VAL A 89 -2.78 8.68 -5.37
C VAL A 89 -1.56 8.53 -6.28
N LEU A 90 -1.77 8.50 -7.60
CA LEU A 90 -0.68 8.43 -8.57
C LEU A 90 0.25 9.63 -8.50
N ASP A 91 -0.27 10.83 -8.28
CA ASP A 91 0.55 12.03 -8.13
C ASP A 91 1.46 11.94 -6.90
N VAL A 92 0.96 11.41 -5.79
CA VAL A 92 1.77 11.17 -4.58
C VAL A 92 2.86 10.13 -4.87
N ILE A 93 2.51 8.99 -5.50
CA ILE A 93 3.47 7.94 -5.84
C ILE A 93 4.55 8.46 -6.80
N ARG A 94 4.18 9.24 -7.83
CA ARG A 94 5.14 9.85 -8.77
C ARG A 94 6.07 10.84 -8.08
N ARG A 95 5.59 11.61 -7.10
CA ARG A 95 6.45 12.49 -6.29
C ARG A 95 7.46 11.67 -5.49
N TYR A 96 7.05 10.55 -4.89
CA TYR A 96 7.98 9.64 -4.21
C TYR A 96 9.00 9.02 -5.18
N ALA A 97 8.57 8.60 -6.37
CA ALA A 97 9.46 8.08 -7.41
C ALA A 97 10.56 9.11 -7.78
N ALA A 98 10.19 10.38 -7.89
CA ALA A 98 11.13 11.47 -8.19
C ALA A 98 12.00 11.92 -6.99
N ALA A 99 11.62 11.58 -5.76
CA ALA A 99 12.27 12.04 -4.53
C ALA A 99 13.51 11.21 -4.11
N LYS A 100 14.34 10.79 -5.08
CA LYS A 100 15.51 9.92 -4.85
C LYS A 100 16.51 10.52 -3.86
N GLU A 101 16.72 11.83 -3.90
CA GLU A 101 17.61 12.56 -3.00
C GLU A 101 17.09 12.60 -1.55
N VAL A 102 15.77 12.42 -1.33
CA VAL A 102 15.14 12.42 0.00
C VAL A 102 15.10 11.01 0.59
N SER A 103 14.83 10.02 -0.26
CA SER A 103 14.78 8.62 0.12
C SER A 103 14.89 7.71 -1.09
N VAL A 104 16.02 7.03 -1.21
CA VAL A 104 16.21 6.00 -2.24
C VAL A 104 15.17 4.88 -2.12
N SER A 105 14.78 4.52 -0.90
CA SER A 105 13.77 3.46 -0.68
C SER A 105 12.38 3.86 -1.18
N PHE A 106 11.95 5.11 -0.94
CA PHE A 106 10.67 5.61 -1.45
C PHE A 106 10.69 5.63 -2.97
N SER A 107 11.78 6.15 -3.55
CA SER A 107 11.93 6.24 -4.99
C SER A 107 11.87 4.86 -5.66
N ASN A 108 12.59 3.87 -5.12
CA ASN A 108 12.60 2.52 -5.67
C ASN A 108 11.24 1.83 -5.57
N LEU A 109 10.56 1.89 -4.41
CA LEU A 109 9.27 1.25 -4.21
C LEU A 109 8.17 1.90 -5.07
N ALA A 110 8.16 3.24 -5.11
CA ALA A 110 7.22 3.98 -5.94
C ALA A 110 7.45 3.70 -7.43
N GLN A 111 8.71 3.65 -7.89
CA GLN A 111 9.02 3.30 -9.27
C GLN A 111 8.58 1.87 -9.60
N ALA A 112 8.87 0.90 -8.72
CA ALA A 112 8.44 -0.48 -8.90
C ALA A 112 6.90 -0.62 -8.97
N PHE A 113 6.17 0.17 -8.17
CA PHE A 113 4.71 0.26 -8.27
C PHE A 113 4.27 0.75 -9.65
N LEU A 114 4.85 1.87 -10.12
CA LEU A 114 4.49 2.47 -11.40
C LEU A 114 4.80 1.52 -12.57
N ASP A 115 5.97 0.88 -12.55
CA ASP A 115 6.41 -0.05 -13.59
C ASP A 115 5.50 -1.28 -13.71
N LYS A 116 4.95 -1.75 -12.58
CA LYS A 116 4.07 -2.92 -12.56
C LYS A 116 2.62 -2.60 -12.94
N HIS A 117 2.11 -1.44 -12.52
CA HIS A 117 0.66 -1.16 -12.54
C HIS A 117 0.23 -0.03 -13.46
N VAL A 118 1.16 0.83 -13.89
CA VAL A 118 0.87 2.03 -14.68
C VAL A 118 1.57 1.99 -16.03
N SER A 119 2.80 1.48 -16.09
CA SER A 119 3.50 1.29 -17.35
C SER A 119 2.76 0.24 -18.17
N GLU A 120 2.24 0.64 -19.33
CA GLU A 120 1.74 -0.32 -20.32
C GLU A 120 2.86 -1.32 -20.65
N PRO A 121 2.56 -2.61 -20.86
CA PRO A 121 3.54 -3.49 -21.46
C PRO A 121 3.93 -2.85 -22.80
N ASN A 122 5.17 -2.38 -22.90
CA ASN A 122 5.75 -1.93 -24.16
C ASN A 122 5.40 -2.98 -25.21
N GLN A 123 4.50 -2.64 -26.13
CA GLN A 123 4.47 -3.31 -27.41
C GLN A 123 5.79 -2.94 -28.08
N GLY A 124 6.78 -3.81 -27.93
CA GLY A 124 7.90 -3.86 -28.84
C GLY A 124 7.35 -4.16 -30.22
N ASN A 125 7.18 -3.12 -31.03
CA ASN A 125 6.96 -3.16 -32.47
C ASN A 125 7.46 -1.85 -33.07
N ASN A 126 8.77 -1.80 -33.33
CA ASN A 126 9.34 -1.60 -34.67
C ASN A 126 10.86 -1.69 -34.63
#